data_AF-A0A317N253-F1
#
_entry.id   AF-A0A317N253-F1
#
_cell.length_a   1.000
_cell.length_b   1.000
_cell.length_c   1.000
_cell.angle_alpha   90.00
_cell.angle_beta   90.00
_cell.angle_gamma   90.00
#
_symmetry.space_group_name_H-M   'P 1'
#
loop_
_entity.id
_entity.type
_entity.pdbx_description
1 polymer ?
#
loop_
_entity_poly.entity_id
_entity_poly.type
_entity_poly.pdbx_seq_one_letter_code
_entity_poly.pdbx_strand_id
1 'polypeptide(L)' 'MLVIVQRVIAGWLADQVGVDHASAQCGAVTLIQRFGSALNLNVHFHMLWLDGVY' A
#
# COMPACT_ATOMS: atom_id res chain seq x y z
N MET A 1 -2.29 -4.36 -9.98
CA MET A 1 -3.04 -4.44 -8.70
C MET A 1 -2.38 -3.60 -7.61
N LEU A 2 -1.12 -3.85 -7.21
CA LEU A 2 -0.46 -3.07 -6.15
C LEU A 2 -0.44 -1.56 -6.40
N VAL A 3 -0.05 -1.10 -7.60
CA VAL A 3 -0.02 0.32 -7.96
C VAL A 3 -1.41 0.98 -7.87
N ILE A 4 -2.48 0.26 -8.18
CA ILE A 4 -3.84 0.78 -8.09
C ILE A 4 -4.21 0.99 -6.63
N VAL A 5 -3.96 0.00 -5.78
CA VAL A 5 -4.18 0.11 -4.33
C VAL A 5 -3.36 1.27 -3.74
N GLN A 6 -2.11 1.41 -4.17
CA GLN A 6 -1.23 2.51 -3.78
C GLN A 6 -1.82 3.88 -4.16
N ARG A 7 -2.26 4.06 -5.39
CA ARG A 7 -2.85 5.33 -5.84
C ARG A 7 -4.17 5.66 -5.13
N VAL A 8 -5.01 4.66 -4.91
CA VAL A 8 -6.33 4.86 -4.29
C VAL A 8 -6.18 5.29 -2.83
N ILE A 9 -5.33 4.62 -2.05
CA ILE A 9 -5.18 4.95 -0.62
C ILE A 9 -4.38 6.25 -0.46
N ALA A 10 -3.33 6.49 -1.26
CA ALA A 10 -2.59 7.75 -1.21
C ALA A 10 -3.47 8.96 -1.59
N GLY A 11 -4.31 8.82 -2.63
CA GLY A 11 -5.29 9.85 -3.00
C GLY A 11 -6.31 10.10 -1.90
N TRP A 12 -6.83 9.03 -1.27
CA TRP A 12 -7.74 9.16 -0.13
C TRP A 12 -7.08 9.89 1.06
N LEU A 13 -5.83 9.58 1.40
CA LEU A 13 -5.08 10.28 2.46
C LEU A 13 -4.85 11.76 2.11
N ALA A 14 -4.51 12.07 0.85
CA ALA A 14 -4.35 13.44 0.37
C ALA A 14 -5.66 14.24 0.50
N ASP A 15 -6.80 13.64 0.14
CA ASP A 15 -8.13 14.24 0.27
C ASP A 15 -8.48 14.54 1.73
N GLN A 16 -8.10 13.66 2.68
CA GLN A 16 -8.37 13.87 4.11
C GLN A 16 -7.65 15.11 4.67
N VAL A 17 -6.46 15.43 4.16
CA VAL A 17 -5.65 16.56 4.63
C VAL A 17 -5.73 17.78 3.69
N GLY A 18 -6.46 17.68 2.58
CA GLY A 18 -6.71 18.78 1.64
C GLY A 18 -5.51 19.21 0.80
N VAL A 19 -4.55 18.31 0.57
CA VAL A 19 -3.37 18.59 -0.27
C VAL A 19 -3.56 18.04 -1.69
N ASP A 20 -2.90 18.68 -2.66
CA ASP A 20 -2.93 18.20 -4.04
C ASP A 20 -2.25 16.83 -4.17
N HIS A 21 -2.87 15.94 -4.96
CA HIS A 21 -2.43 14.55 -5.14
C HIS A 21 -1.03 14.45 -5.73
N ALA A 22 -0.58 15.43 -6.54
CA ALA A 22 0.77 15.44 -7.09
C ALA A 22 1.83 15.89 -6.07
N SER A 23 1.41 16.55 -4.98
CA SER A 23 2.29 16.99 -3.89
C SER A 23 2.30 16.05 -2.69
N ALA A 24 1.29 15.19 -2.55
CA ALA A 24 1.12 14.28 -1.42
C ALA A 24 2.16 13.15 -1.42
N GLN A 25 3.02 13.10 -0.40
CA GLN A 25 3.93 11.96 -0.19
C GLN A 25 3.37 11.05 0.90
N CYS A 26 2.94 9.85 0.52
CA CYS A 26 2.43 8.83 1.45
C CYS A 26 3.43 7.68 1.60
N GLY A 27 3.39 6.98 2.73
CA GLY A 27 4.26 5.83 3.00
C GLY A 27 3.49 4.51 3.09
N ALA A 28 3.99 3.47 2.43
CA ALA A 28 3.47 2.11 2.58
C ALA A 28 4.60 1.07 2.50
N VAL A 29 4.47 0.00 3.28
CA VAL A 29 5.38 -1.15 3.28
C VAL A 29 4.61 -2.37 2.79
N THR A 30 5.08 -3.00 1.72
CA THR A 30 4.50 -4.25 1.21
C THR A 30 5.38 -5.43 1.62
N LEU A 31 4.83 -6.33 2.43
CA LEU A 31 5.45 -7.59 2.80
C LEU A 31 4.97 -8.67 1.82
N ILE A 32 5.93 -9.34 1.17
CA ILE A 32 5.66 -10.47 0.30
C ILE A 32 5.94 -11.74 1.10
N GLN A 33 4.89 -12.47 1.42
CA GLN A 33 4.99 -13.73 2.16
C GLN A 33 4.81 -14.90 1.21
N ARG A 34 5.75 -15.85 1.26
CA ARG A 34 5.65 -17.12 0.55
C ARG A 34 5.53 -18.22 1.58
N PHE A 35 4.37 -18.86 1.71
CA PHE A 35 4.23 -20.06 2.53
C PHE A 35 4.58 -21.29 1.70
N GLY A 36 5.40 -22.17 2.27
CA GLY A 36 5.80 -23.44 1.67
C GLY A 36 5.81 -24.56 2.70
N SER A 37 4.81 -25.43 2.64
CA SER A 37 4.86 -26.83 3.10
C SER A 37 4.74 -27.74 1.86
N ALA A 38 4.86 -29.06 2.00
CA ALA A 38 5.14 -30.06 0.96
C ALA A 38 4.26 -30.05 -0.32
N LEU A 39 3.21 -29.24 -0.45
CA LEU A 39 2.32 -29.27 -1.61
C LEU A 39 1.66 -27.94 -2.06
N ASN A 40 1.99 -26.76 -1.52
CA ASN A 40 1.41 -25.52 -2.09
C ASN A 40 2.22 -24.25 -1.82
N LEU A 41 2.68 -23.59 -2.88
CA LEU A 41 3.42 -22.33 -2.85
C LEU A 41 2.46 -21.16 -3.10
N ASN A 42 1.82 -20.64 -2.06
CA ASN A 42 0.93 -19.48 -2.17
C ASN A 42 1.69 -18.19 -1.85
N VAL A 43 1.65 -17.22 -2.79
CA VAL A 43 2.25 -15.89 -2.62
C VAL A 43 1.20 -14.93 -2.11
N HIS A 44 1.41 -14.38 -0.92
CA HIS A 44 0.54 -13.40 -0.29
C HIS A 44 1.23 -12.04 -0.21
N PHE A 45 0.44 -10.97 -0.35
CA PHE A 45 0.90 -9.59 -0.22
C PHE A 45 0.17 -8.95 0.96
N HIS A 46 0.92 -8.52 1.97
CA HIS A 46 0.41 -7.75 3.11
C HIS A 46 0.91 -6.32 2.98
N MET A 47 0.01 -5.34 3.02
CA MET A 47 0.37 -3.93 2.95
C MET A 47 0.11 -3.26 4.29
N LEU A 48 1.12 -2.58 4.83
CA LEU A 48 1.01 -1.67 5.96
C LEU A 48 1.10 -0.24 5.43
N TRP A 49 0.12 0.58 5.77
CA TRP A 49 0.06 1.99 5.40
C TRP A 49 0.42 2.85 6.59
N LEU A 50 1.26 3.86 6.37
CA LEU A 50 1.52 4.89 7.35
C LEU A 50 0.38 5.91 7.29
N ASP A 51 -0.19 6.24 8.45
CA ASP A 51 -1.27 7.22 8.56
C ASP A 51 -0.68 8.64 8.52
N GLY A 52 -0.36 9.10 7.30
CA GLY A 52 0.24 10.41 7.12
C GLY A 52 0.53 10.77 5.67
N VAL A 53 0.62 12.08 5.44
CA VAL A 53 1.10 12.72 4.22
C VAL A 53 2.24 13.66 4.61
N TYR A 54 3.38 13.55 3.92
CA TYR A 54 4.65 14.21 4.25
C TYR A 54 5.08 15.23 3.19
#